data_AF-A0A3B8UPM6-F1
#
_entry.id   AF-A0A3B8UPM6-F1
#
_cell.length_a   1.000
_cell.length_b   1.000
_cell.length_c   1.000
_cell.angle_alpha   90.00
_cell.angle_beta   90.00
_cell.angle_gamma   90.00
#
_symmetry.space_group_name_H-M   'P 1'
#
loop_
_entity.id
_entity.type
_entity.pdbx_description
1 polymer ?
#
loop_
_entity_poly.entity_id
_entity_poly.type
_entity_poly.pdbx_seq_one_letter_code
_entity_poly.pdbx_strand_id
1 'polypeptide(L)'
;MKSLTKYTNEYGFVFHKAFLRELSDLLKDVKGHEGELFKILNKQLAFLVSLKTRINDADSNEILKYKSEQLYYSLHLKSKNFNIRFIITFYDNTTPVFLVAFYERDGKRATDYSQYEVPAKERYSDLKEALQ
;
A
#
# COMPACT_ATOMS: atom_id res chain seq x y z
N MET A 1 13.39 6.88 4.69
CA MET A 1 13.76 5.52 5.18
C MET A 1 13.60 5.35 6.69
N LYS A 2 14.09 6.26 7.55
CA LYS A 2 13.92 6.16 9.02
C LYS A 2 12.46 5.97 9.50
N SER A 3 11.46 6.54 8.81
CA SER A 3 10.06 6.33 9.22
C SER A 3 9.54 4.92 8.92
N LEU A 4 9.90 4.29 7.80
CA LEU A 4 9.47 2.92 7.51
C LEU A 4 10.05 1.91 8.50
N THR A 5 11.31 2.08 8.90
CA THR A 5 11.96 1.25 9.92
C THR A 5 11.22 1.29 11.26
N LYS A 6 10.68 2.47 11.64
CA LYS A 6 9.80 2.59 12.81
C LYS A 6 8.58 1.68 12.67
N TYR A 7 7.90 1.71 11.53
CA TYR A 7 6.68 0.92 11.34
C TYR A 7 6.92 -0.59 11.26
N THR A 8 8.07 -1.01 10.71
CA THR A 8 8.48 -2.42 10.77
C THR A 8 8.78 -2.84 12.21
N ASN A 9 9.59 -2.07 12.95
CA ASN A 9 10.07 -2.48 14.27
C ASN A 9 8.99 -2.35 15.37
N GLU A 10 8.17 -1.31 15.33
CA GLU A 10 7.20 -1.01 16.39
C GLU A 10 5.79 -1.59 16.11
N TYR A 11 5.42 -1.71 14.83
CA TYR A 11 4.06 -2.11 14.44
C TYR A 11 4.02 -3.36 13.56
N GLY A 12 5.17 -3.99 13.29
CA GLY A 12 5.25 -5.25 12.56
C GLY A 12 4.94 -5.16 11.08
N PHE A 13 5.01 -3.98 10.45
CA PHE A 13 4.64 -3.83 9.04
C PHE A 13 5.56 -4.67 8.14
N VAL A 14 4.95 -5.43 7.23
CA VAL A 14 5.64 -6.32 6.30
C VAL A 14 5.57 -5.75 4.89
N PHE A 15 6.70 -5.76 4.18
CA PHE A 15 6.81 -5.24 2.82
C PHE A 15 7.32 -6.31 1.87
N HIS A 16 6.58 -6.60 0.81
CA HIS A 16 7.06 -7.48 -0.24
C HIS A 16 8.28 -6.84 -0.96
N LYS A 17 9.28 -7.64 -1.34
CA LYS A 17 10.48 -7.14 -2.05
C LYS A 17 10.15 -6.37 -3.34
N ALA A 18 9.13 -6.81 -4.08
CA ALA A 18 8.68 -6.12 -5.29
C ALA A 18 8.01 -4.77 -4.97
N PHE A 19 7.25 -4.68 -3.86
CA PHE A 19 6.69 -3.42 -3.39
C PHE A 19 7.81 -2.41 -3.09
N LEU A 20 8.87 -2.83 -2.41
CA LEU A 20 9.99 -1.93 -2.09
C LEU A 20 10.71 -1.43 -3.34
N ARG A 21 10.88 -2.31 -4.35
CA ARG A 21 11.42 -1.92 -5.65
C ARG A 21 10.51 -0.91 -6.36
N GLU A 22 9.22 -1.20 -6.44
CA GLU A 22 8.22 -0.32 -7.06
C GLU A 22 8.18 1.05 -6.35
N LEU A 23 8.17 1.07 -5.03
CA LEU A 23 8.26 2.32 -4.25
C LEU A 23 9.56 3.08 -4.53
N SER A 24 10.68 2.38 -4.65
CA SER A 24 11.96 3.00 -4.99
C SER A 24 11.94 3.60 -6.40
N ASP A 25 11.21 3.02 -7.35
CA ASP A 25 11.07 3.56 -8.70
C ASP A 25 10.15 4.77 -8.69
N LEU A 26 8.99 4.70 -8.01
CA LEU A 26 8.10 5.85 -7.82
C LEU A 26 8.80 7.04 -7.15
N LEU A 27 9.70 6.78 -6.20
CA LEU A 27 10.48 7.82 -5.53
C LEU A 27 11.41 8.59 -6.47
N LYS A 28 11.90 7.94 -7.55
CA LYS A 28 12.73 8.61 -8.57
C LYS A 28 11.88 9.57 -9.41
N ASP A 29 10.64 9.20 -9.66
CA ASP A 29 9.71 9.97 -10.50
C ASP A 29 9.11 11.18 -9.78
N VAL A 30 8.99 11.14 -8.44
CA VAL A 30 8.52 12.28 -7.62
C VAL A 30 9.64 13.26 -7.20
N LYS A 31 10.74 13.33 -7.95
CA LYS A 31 11.91 14.12 -7.58
C LYS A 31 11.55 15.60 -7.30
N GLY A 32 11.98 16.11 -6.16
CA GLY A 32 11.66 17.47 -5.68
C GLY A 32 10.34 17.57 -4.89
N HIS A 33 9.56 16.49 -4.83
CA HIS A 33 8.29 16.41 -4.08
C HIS A 33 8.29 15.27 -3.05
N GLU A 34 9.45 14.69 -2.74
CA GLU A 34 9.60 13.56 -1.83
C GLU A 34 9.10 13.90 -0.43
N GLY A 35 9.35 15.14 0.04
CA GLY A 35 8.87 15.60 1.34
C GLY A 35 7.33 15.57 1.46
N GLU A 36 6.63 15.93 0.39
CA GLU A 36 5.16 15.87 0.32
C GLU A 36 4.68 14.42 0.30
N LEU A 37 5.33 13.56 -0.50
CA LEU A 37 5.05 12.13 -0.52
C LEU A 37 5.26 11.50 0.87
N PHE A 38 6.38 11.78 1.55
CA PHE A 38 6.65 11.23 2.88
C PHE A 38 5.66 11.72 3.93
N LYS A 39 5.18 12.96 3.83
CA LYS A 39 4.13 13.49 4.72
C LYS A 39 2.83 12.69 4.55
N ILE A 40 2.39 12.49 3.31
CA ILE A 40 1.16 11.72 3.01
C ILE A 40 1.33 10.25 3.37
N LEU A 41 2.50 9.68 3.06
CA LEU A 41 2.85 8.31 3.45
C LEU A 41 2.75 8.11 4.96
N ASN A 42 3.41 8.95 5.77
CA ASN A 42 3.35 8.83 7.23
C ASN A 42 1.92 8.95 7.76
N LYS A 43 1.07 9.80 7.16
CA LYS A 43 -0.36 9.90 7.50
C LYS A 43 -1.07 8.57 7.22
N GLN A 44 -0.88 7.98 6.04
CA GLN A 44 -1.48 6.69 5.68
C GLN A 44 -0.99 5.55 6.59
N LEU A 45 0.30 5.52 6.94
CA LEU A 45 0.85 4.52 7.87
C LEU A 45 0.28 4.69 9.28
N ALA A 46 0.06 5.93 9.74
CA ALA A 46 -0.61 6.18 11.02
C ALA A 46 -2.07 5.71 11.01
N PHE A 47 -2.79 5.88 9.90
CA PHE A 47 -4.15 5.35 9.77
C PHE A 47 -4.19 3.83 9.81
N LEU A 48 -3.20 3.13 9.25
CA LEU A 48 -3.14 1.67 9.35
C LEU A 48 -3.03 1.20 10.81
N VAL A 49 -2.27 1.92 11.63
CA VAL A 49 -2.15 1.63 13.06
C VAL A 49 -3.48 1.86 13.79
N SER A 50 -4.19 2.97 13.51
CA SER A 50 -5.39 3.35 14.25
C SER A 50 -6.67 2.67 13.78
N LEU A 51 -6.83 2.48 12.47
CA LEU A 51 -8.06 1.97 11.86
C LEU A 51 -7.99 0.48 11.52
N LYS A 52 -6.78 -0.08 11.35
CA LYS A 52 -6.56 -1.47 10.98
C LYS A 52 -7.38 -1.84 9.73
N THR A 53 -8.19 -2.90 9.80
CA THR A 53 -9.06 -3.37 8.70
C THR A 53 -10.17 -2.40 8.31
N ARG A 54 -10.37 -1.30 9.06
CA ARG A 54 -11.24 -0.17 8.69
C ARG A 54 -10.51 0.96 7.96
N ILE A 55 -9.32 0.69 7.40
CA ILE A 55 -8.51 1.69 6.70
C ILE A 55 -9.24 2.34 5.51
N ASN A 56 -10.24 1.67 4.95
CA ASN A 56 -11.12 2.20 3.91
C ASN A 56 -12.00 3.38 4.39
N ASP A 57 -12.13 3.61 5.70
CA ASP A 57 -12.88 4.73 6.25
C ASP A 57 -12.04 6.03 6.26
N ALA A 58 -10.74 5.93 5.93
CA ALA A 58 -9.82 7.07 5.85
C ALA A 58 -9.54 7.51 4.42
N ASP A 59 -9.52 8.84 4.23
CA ASP A 59 -9.19 9.50 2.98
C ASP A 59 -9.98 8.90 1.79
N SER A 60 -9.29 8.54 0.71
CA SER A 60 -9.86 7.89 -0.48
C SER A 60 -9.37 6.45 -0.60
N ASN A 61 -9.12 5.82 0.55
CA ASN A 61 -8.77 4.41 0.62
C ASN A 61 -10.02 3.57 0.32
N GLU A 62 -9.82 2.39 -0.24
CA GLU A 62 -10.93 1.57 -0.72
C GLU A 62 -10.66 0.08 -0.53
N ILE A 63 -11.74 -0.68 -0.35
CA ILE A 63 -11.70 -2.14 -0.36
C ILE A 63 -11.73 -2.61 -1.82
N LEU A 64 -10.78 -3.45 -2.20
CA LEU A 64 -10.68 -4.02 -3.53
C LEU A 64 -11.59 -5.25 -3.64
N LYS A 65 -12.40 -5.28 -4.69
CA LYS A 65 -13.35 -6.39 -4.97
C LYS A 65 -12.67 -7.57 -5.67
N TYR A 66 -11.55 -8.02 -5.12
CA TYR A 66 -10.86 -9.22 -5.59
C TYR A 66 -11.66 -10.47 -5.21
N LYS A 67 -11.67 -11.47 -6.08
CA LYS A 67 -12.37 -12.74 -5.81
C LYS A 67 -11.52 -13.58 -4.85
N SER A 68 -11.59 -13.27 -3.56
CA SER A 68 -10.82 -13.92 -2.49
C SER A 68 -11.53 -13.75 -1.14
N GLU A 69 -11.31 -14.68 -0.22
CA GLU A 69 -11.71 -14.52 1.19
C GLU A 69 -10.85 -13.46 1.90
N GLN A 70 -9.60 -13.29 1.46
CA GLN A 70 -8.71 -12.26 1.97
C GLN A 70 -9.16 -10.89 1.44
N LEU A 71 -9.33 -9.91 2.34
CA LEU A 71 -9.62 -8.53 1.97
C LEU A 71 -8.34 -7.79 1.57
N TYR A 72 -8.41 -7.06 0.46
CA TYR A 72 -7.34 -6.20 -0.01
C TYR A 72 -7.81 -4.76 -0.04
N TYR A 73 -6.88 -3.84 0.20
CA TYR A 73 -7.16 -2.42 0.28
C TYR A 73 -6.24 -1.66 -0.65
N SER A 74 -6.74 -0.57 -1.22
CA SER A 74 -5.97 0.41 -1.98
C SER A 74 -5.83 1.68 -1.14
N LEU A 75 -4.59 2.04 -0.80
CA LEU A 75 -4.26 3.27 -0.07
C LEU A 75 -3.95 4.38 -1.06
N HIS A 76 -4.53 5.56 -0.85
CA HIS A 76 -4.36 6.70 -1.74
C HIS A 76 -3.28 7.67 -1.27
N LEU A 77 -2.21 7.80 -2.05
CA LEU A 77 -1.19 8.82 -1.85
C LEU A 77 -1.26 9.81 -3.02
N LYS A 78 -2.08 10.86 -2.85
CA LYS A 78 -2.31 11.85 -3.89
C LYS A 78 -1.92 13.26 -3.46
N SER A 79 -1.26 13.95 -4.38
CA SER A 79 -1.01 15.38 -4.35
C SER A 79 -1.28 15.99 -5.73
N LYS A 80 -0.90 17.26 -5.92
CA LYS A 80 -0.85 17.89 -7.24
C LYS A 80 0.21 17.23 -8.15
N ASN A 81 1.29 16.70 -7.58
CA ASN A 81 2.49 16.29 -8.31
C ASN A 81 2.57 14.78 -8.56
N PHE A 82 1.75 14.00 -7.85
CA PHE A 82 1.70 12.55 -8.00
C PHE A 82 0.34 11.99 -7.62
N ASN A 83 0.00 10.85 -8.23
CA ASN A 83 -1.17 10.06 -7.91
C ASN A 83 -0.76 8.60 -7.75
N ILE A 84 -0.49 8.18 -6.52
CA ILE A 84 0.09 6.86 -6.21
C ILE A 84 -0.91 6.04 -5.41
N ARG A 85 -0.98 4.75 -5.70
CA ARG A 85 -1.75 3.76 -4.96
C ARG A 85 -0.88 2.65 -4.44
N PHE A 86 -1.16 2.22 -3.22
CA PHE A 86 -0.58 1.00 -2.64
C PHE A 86 -1.67 -0.04 -2.44
N ILE A 87 -1.42 -1.27 -2.90
CA ILE A 87 -2.25 -2.40 -2.55
C ILE A 87 -1.65 -3.09 -1.33
N ILE A 88 -2.48 -3.24 -0.31
CA ILE A 88 -2.12 -3.89 0.93
C ILE A 88 -3.16 -4.95 1.31
N THR A 89 -2.79 -5.79 2.27
CA THR A 89 -3.72 -6.64 3.01
C THR A 89 -3.31 -6.70 4.48
N PHE A 90 -4.05 -7.47 5.29
CA PHE A 90 -3.72 -7.73 6.69
C PHE A 90 -3.53 -9.22 6.92
N TYR A 91 -2.37 -9.62 7.45
CA TYR A 91 -2.15 -10.94 8.02
C TYR A 91 -2.78 -11.00 9.41
N ASP A 92 -3.54 -12.07 9.69
CA ASP A 92 -4.33 -12.27 10.91
C ASP A 92 -5.14 -11.04 11.36
N ASN A 93 -5.69 -10.30 10.38
CA ASN A 93 -6.46 -9.06 10.60
C ASN A 93 -5.76 -7.96 11.40
N THR A 94 -4.43 -8.06 11.59
CA THR A 94 -3.67 -7.18 12.48
C THR A 94 -2.44 -6.60 11.83
N THR A 95 -1.69 -7.41 11.09
CA THR A 95 -0.38 -7.05 10.57
C THR A 95 -0.51 -6.53 9.13
N PRO A 96 -0.23 -5.25 8.84
CA PRO A 96 -0.30 -4.74 7.49
C PRO A 96 0.79 -5.34 6.60
N VAL A 97 0.39 -5.84 5.44
CA VAL A 97 1.27 -6.43 4.42
C VAL A 97 1.17 -5.62 3.13
N PHE A 98 2.28 -5.01 2.73
CA PHE A 98 2.36 -4.17 1.53
C PHE A 98 2.80 -4.99 0.33
N LEU A 99 1.97 -4.97 -0.73
CA LEU A 99 2.07 -5.93 -1.82
C LEU A 99 2.47 -5.26 -3.13
N VAL A 100 1.81 -4.16 -3.52
CA VAL A 100 2.03 -3.49 -4.81
C VAL A 100 2.04 -1.98 -4.64
N ALA A 101 2.92 -1.27 -5.34
CA ALA A 101 2.92 0.19 -5.46
C ALA A 101 2.91 0.61 -6.93
N PHE A 102 2.08 1.59 -7.29
CA PHE A 102 1.99 2.07 -8.68
C PHE A 102 1.42 3.50 -8.79
N TYR A 103 1.64 4.13 -9.95
CA TYR A 103 0.92 5.34 -10.35
C TYR A 103 -0.49 5.01 -10.82
N GLU A 104 -1.49 5.64 -10.21
CA GLU A 104 -2.85 5.65 -10.73
C GLU A 104 -2.91 6.56 -11.97
N ARG A 105 -3.18 5.95 -13.13
CA ARG A 105 -3.30 6.67 -14.39
C ARG A 105 -4.59 7.46 -14.42
N ASP A 106 -4.56 8.68 -14.94
CA ASP A 106 -5.76 9.47 -15.18
C ASP A 106 -6.58 8.88 -16.35
N GLY A 107 -7.91 8.82 -16.20
CA GLY A 107 -8.83 8.40 -17.28
C GLY A 107 -10.04 7.56 -16.82
N LYS A 108 -10.92 7.21 -17.77
CA LYS A 108 -12.21 6.49 -17.51
C LYS A 108 -12.07 5.08 -16.88
N ARG A 109 -10.85 4.55 -16.74
CA ARG A 109 -10.55 3.25 -16.09
C ARG A 109 -9.51 3.38 -14.96
N ALA A 110 -9.29 4.58 -14.43
CA ALA A 110 -8.27 4.86 -13.41
C ALA A 110 -8.38 3.96 -12.16
N THR A 111 -9.61 3.59 -11.79
CA THR A 111 -9.91 2.83 -10.57
C THR A 111 -10.06 1.32 -10.79
N ASP A 112 -9.86 0.82 -12.01
CA ASP A 112 -9.86 -0.62 -12.28
C ASP A 112 -8.47 -1.22 -12.00
N TYR A 113 -8.30 -1.73 -10.78
CA TYR A 113 -7.05 -2.36 -10.32
C TYR A 113 -7.04 -3.87 -10.50
N SER A 114 -7.90 -4.43 -11.37
CA SER A 114 -7.96 -5.88 -11.65
C SER A 114 -6.62 -6.45 -12.12
N GLN A 115 -5.82 -5.67 -12.86
CA GLN A 115 -4.49 -6.06 -13.31
C GLN A 115 -3.51 -6.38 -12.16
N TYR A 116 -3.78 -5.87 -10.95
CA TYR A 116 -2.96 -6.11 -9.77
C TYR A 116 -3.51 -7.22 -8.85
N GLU A 117 -4.66 -7.82 -9.18
CA GLU A 117 -5.26 -8.89 -8.38
C GLU A 117 -4.33 -10.10 -8.27
N VAL A 118 -3.84 -10.60 -9.41
CA VAL A 118 -2.93 -11.75 -9.44
C VAL A 118 -1.61 -11.43 -8.72
N PRO A 119 -0.88 -10.34 -9.04
CA PRO A 119 0.32 -9.96 -8.30
C PRO A 119 0.10 -9.79 -6.79
N ALA A 120 -1.01 -9.18 -6.35
CA ALA A 120 -1.27 -8.99 -4.94
C ALA A 120 -1.46 -10.33 -4.21
N LYS A 121 -2.24 -11.25 -4.79
CA LYS A 121 -2.48 -12.58 -4.21
C LYS A 121 -1.22 -13.43 -4.14
N GLU A 122 -0.44 -13.49 -5.22
CA GLU A 122 0.81 -14.24 -5.26
C GLU A 122 1.79 -13.73 -4.21
N ARG A 123 2.00 -12.41 -4.16
CA ARG A 123 2.92 -11.79 -3.19
C ARG A 123 2.47 -11.96 -1.74
N TYR A 124 1.16 -12.01 -1.50
CA TYR A 124 0.64 -12.31 -0.16
C TYR A 124 0.91 -13.77 0.21
N SER A 125 0.70 -14.70 -0.72
CA SER A 125 1.04 -16.12 -0.52
C SER A 125 2.52 -16.28 -0.17
N ASP A 126 3.41 -15.66 -0.96
CA ASP A 126 4.86 -15.69 -0.74
C ASP A 126 5.27 -15.24 0.67
N LEU A 127 4.61 -14.19 1.19
CA LEU A 127 4.91 -13.65 2.51
C LEU A 127 4.22 -14.40 3.64
N LYS A 128 3.02 -14.94 3.39
CA LYS A 128 2.23 -15.65 4.40
C LYS A 128 2.99 -16.87 4.92
N GLU A 129 3.65 -17.61 4.04
CA GLU A 129 4.48 -18.76 4.43
C GLU A 129 5.62 -18.38 5.39
N ALA A 130 6.14 -17.15 5.28
CA ALA A 130 7.20 -16.64 6.15
C ALA A 130 6.68 -16.02 7.47
N LEU A 131 5.36 -15.82 7.59
CA LEU A 131 4.70 -15.22 8.76
C LEU A 131 3.98 -16.25 9.65
N GLN A 132 3.93 -17.51 9.21
CA GLN A 132 3.45 -18.67 9.99
C GLN A 132 4.53 -19.17 10.96
#